data_AF-A0A9E5V4Y5-F1
#
_entry.id   AF-A0A9E5V4Y5-F1
#
_cell.length_a   1.000
_cell.length_b   1.000
_cell.length_c   1.000
_cell.angle_alpha   90.00
_cell.angle_beta   90.00
_cell.angle_gamma   90.00
#
_symmetry.space_group_name_H-M   'P 1'
#
loop_
_entity.id
_entity.type
_entity.pdbx_description
1 polymer ?
#
loop_
_entity_poly.entity_id
_entity_poly.type
_entity_poly.pdbx_seq_one_letter_code
_entity_poly.pdbx_strand_id
1 'polypeptide(L)'
;MELSESDKVAVLLNLQDMQVKEMHRREETEQKLFEWSTSLLLAAFAAIVALSQRTVVLPQATFVKVIATVMVGVPVYLVIVKIKERSGASVGNAEAVERIQSLLHLFDDSYYGTHSPYPQEWAGQLAKGRLKRKSPIQKFVIIGLMAFCVISTIWAIL
;
A
#
# COMPACT_ATOMS: atom_id res chain seq x y z
N MET A 1 30.32 -28.68 4.47
CA MET A 1 29.57 -28.76 5.73
C MET A 1 28.12 -28.90 5.33
N GLU A 2 27.61 -30.14 5.29
CA GLU A 2 26.22 -30.41 4.92
C GLU A 2 25.33 -30.04 6.12
N LEU A 3 24.46 -29.05 5.94
CA LEU A 3 23.46 -28.70 6.95
C LEU A 3 22.49 -29.86 7.13
N SER A 4 22.23 -30.26 8.38
CA SER A 4 21.19 -31.20 8.76
C SER A 4 19.84 -30.77 8.14
N GLU A 5 19.02 -31.72 7.70
CA GLU A 5 17.69 -31.42 7.16
C GLU A 5 16.83 -30.60 8.13
N SER A 6 16.98 -30.81 9.45
CA SER A 6 16.27 -30.01 10.45
C SER A 6 16.69 -28.54 10.45
N ASP A 7 17.98 -28.26 10.22
CA ASP A 7 18.52 -26.90 10.22
C ASP A 7 18.09 -26.15 8.95
N LYS A 8 18.01 -26.85 7.82
CA LYS A 8 17.48 -26.30 6.57
C LYS A 8 16.00 -25.92 6.70
N VAL A 9 15.20 -26.81 7.28
CA VAL A 9 13.76 -26.55 7.52
C VAL A 9 13.57 -25.38 8.51
N ALA A 10 14.36 -25.32 9.58
CA ALA A 10 14.30 -24.22 10.55
C ALA A 10 14.64 -22.85 9.91
N VAL A 11 15.64 -22.80 9.02
CA VAL A 11 16.01 -21.58 8.30
C VAL A 11 14.89 -21.14 7.34
N LEU A 12 14.27 -22.08 6.61
CA LEU A 12 13.17 -21.77 5.69
C LEU A 12 11.93 -21.27 6.44
N LEU A 13 11.58 -21.91 7.55
CA LEU A 13 10.47 -21.48 8.42
C LEU A 13 10.73 -20.07 8.98
N ASN A 14 11.96 -19.79 9.43
CA ASN A 14 12.32 -18.46 9.94
C ASN A 14 12.24 -17.38 8.84
N LEU A 15 12.70 -17.69 7.61
CA LEU A 15 12.58 -16.77 6.48
C LEU A 15 11.11 -16.51 6.11
N GLN A 16 10.27 -17.55 6.14
CA GLN A 16 8.84 -17.42 5.90
C GLN A 16 8.18 -16.55 6.97
N ASP A 17 8.48 -16.78 8.25
CA ASP A 17 7.96 -15.98 9.37
C ASP A 17 8.39 -14.52 9.27
N MET A 18 9.65 -14.25 8.92
CA MET A 18 10.13 -12.89 8.67
C MET A 18 9.37 -12.22 7.52
N GLN A 19 9.09 -12.95 6.44
CA GLN A 19 8.31 -12.42 5.30
C GLN A 19 6.86 -12.16 5.68
N VAL A 20 6.23 -13.06 6.45
CA VAL A 20 4.85 -12.89 6.95
C VAL A 20 4.75 -11.69 7.89
N LYS A 21 5.72 -11.52 8.79
CA LYS A 21 5.76 -10.38 9.71
C LYS A 21 5.95 -9.06 8.99
N GLU A 22 6.82 -9.00 7.98
CA GLU A 22 7.01 -7.80 7.17
C GLU A 22 5.77 -7.48 6.32
N MET A 23 5.03 -8.50 5.85
CA MET A 23 3.74 -8.31 5.19
C MET A 23 2.72 -7.62 6.09
N HIS A 24 2.52 -8.17 7.29
CA HIS A 24 1.58 -7.61 8.26
C HIS A 24 1.94 -6.16 8.61
N ARG A 25 3.23 -5.89 8.88
CA ARG A 25 3.71 -4.54 9.19
C ARG A 25 3.43 -3.54 8.07
N ARG A 26 3.60 -3.96 6.81
CA ARG A 26 3.31 -3.11 5.63
C ARG A 26 1.83 -2.84 5.48
N GLU A 27 0.99 -3.87 5.66
CA GLU A 27 -0.47 -3.73 5.60
C GLU A 27 -1.00 -2.79 6.68
N GLU A 28 -0.52 -2.92 7.93
CA GLU A 28 -0.83 -1.99 9.00
C GLU A 28 -0.40 -0.56 8.68
N THR A 29 0.79 -0.38 8.10
CA THR A 29 1.28 0.96 7.73
C THR A 29 0.42 1.57 6.63
N GLU A 30 0.04 0.79 5.61
CA GLU A 30 -0.88 1.24 4.56
C GLU A 30 -2.27 1.59 5.11
N GLN A 31 -2.77 0.81 6.07
CA GLN A 31 -4.04 1.07 6.73
C GLN A 31 -3.98 2.35 7.57
N LYS A 32 -2.93 2.55 8.37
CA LYS A 32 -2.72 3.80 9.13
C LYS A 32 -2.62 5.02 8.22
N LEU A 33 -1.91 4.92 7.09
CA LEU A 33 -1.84 6.01 6.10
C LEU A 33 -3.20 6.30 5.48
N PHE A 34 -3.97 5.26 5.18
CA PHE A 34 -5.34 5.41 4.68
C PHE A 34 -6.22 6.11 5.71
N GLU A 35 -6.30 5.59 6.94
CA GLU A 35 -7.07 6.18 8.05
C GLU A 35 -6.67 7.62 8.36
N TRP A 36 -5.37 7.94 8.32
CA TRP A 36 -4.87 9.30 8.50
C TRP A 36 -5.35 10.21 7.36
N SER A 37 -5.25 9.75 6.11
CA SER A 37 -5.68 10.53 4.94
C SER A 37 -7.20 10.77 4.90
N THR A 38 -7.99 9.75 5.26
CA THR A 38 -9.46 9.87 5.31
C THR A 38 -9.89 10.80 6.44
N SER A 39 -9.26 10.69 7.61
CA SER A 39 -9.52 11.58 8.76
C SER A 39 -9.17 13.02 8.44
N LEU A 40 -8.05 13.27 7.76
CA LEU A 40 -7.64 14.60 7.32
C LEU A 40 -8.63 15.20 6.32
N LEU A 41 -9.07 14.41 5.33
CA LEU A 41 -10.08 14.84 4.34
C LEU A 41 -11.42 15.16 5.01
N LEU A 42 -11.86 14.32 5.95
CA LEU A 42 -13.11 14.52 6.68
C LEU A 42 -13.05 15.77 7.57
N ALA A 43 -11.92 16.00 8.26
CA ALA A 43 -11.71 17.19 9.06
C ALA A 43 -11.68 18.47 8.20
N ALA A 44 -11.01 18.42 7.05
CA ALA A 44 -11.01 19.52 6.08
C ALA A 44 -12.43 19.83 5.59
N PHE A 45 -13.20 18.80 5.24
CA PHE A 45 -14.60 18.94 4.84
C PHE A 45 -15.46 19.59 5.93
N ALA A 46 -15.36 19.11 7.18
CA ALA A 46 -16.09 19.66 8.31
C ALA A 46 -15.72 21.14 8.55
N ALA A 47 -14.45 21.51 8.42
CA ALA A 47 -14.00 22.89 8.55
C ALA A 47 -14.58 23.79 7.45
N ILE A 48 -14.61 23.33 6.19
CA ILE A 48 -15.19 24.07 5.05
C ILE A 48 -16.69 24.27 5.27
N VAL A 49 -17.42 23.24 5.69
CA VAL A 49 -18.86 23.33 5.99
C VAL A 49 -19.12 24.25 7.19
N ALA A 50 -18.27 24.25 8.21
CA ALA A 50 -18.41 25.19 9.32
C ALA A 50 -18.16 26.65 8.90
N LEU A 51 -17.22 26.86 7.97
CA LEU A 51 -16.91 28.19 7.40
C LEU A 51 -18.03 28.69 6.49
N SER A 52 -18.75 27.81 5.80
CA SER A 52 -19.83 28.20 4.88
C SER A 52 -21.03 28.86 5.55
N GLN A 53 -21.26 28.55 6.83
CA GLN A 53 -22.34 29.15 7.60
C GLN A 53 -22.04 30.60 8.00
N ARG A 54 -20.81 31.09 7.80
CA ARG A 54 -20.47 32.49 8.06
C ARG A 54 -20.72 33.33 6.80
N THR A 55 -21.66 34.26 6.89
CA THR A 55 -22.00 35.27 5.86
C THR A 55 -20.93 36.37 5.69
N VAL A 56 -19.67 36.06 5.97
CA VAL A 56 -18.55 37.00 5.82
C VAL A 56 -18.02 36.84 4.41
N VAL A 57 -18.27 37.83 3.55
CA VAL A 57 -17.70 37.88 2.20
C VAL A 57 -16.18 37.96 2.35
N LEU A 58 -15.50 36.84 2.09
CA LEU A 58 -14.04 36.78 2.19
C LEU A 58 -13.43 37.73 1.15
N PRO A 59 -12.68 38.77 1.55
CA PRO A 59 -11.91 39.56 0.59
C PRO A 59 -10.90 38.60 -0.05
N GLN A 60 -11.00 38.43 -1.38
CA GLN A 60 -10.24 37.44 -2.17
C GLN A 60 -10.66 35.97 -1.98
N ALA A 61 -11.96 35.68 -1.99
CA ALA A 61 -12.50 34.31 -1.98
C ALA A 61 -11.78 33.34 -2.94
N THR A 62 -11.42 33.78 -4.15
CA THR A 62 -10.67 32.97 -5.12
C THR A 62 -9.30 32.52 -4.59
N PHE A 63 -8.58 33.39 -3.89
CA PHE A 63 -7.26 33.07 -3.34
C PHE A 63 -7.35 32.06 -2.19
N VAL A 64 -8.37 32.20 -1.34
CA VAL A 64 -8.64 31.24 -0.26
C VAL A 64 -9.00 29.86 -0.81
N LYS A 65 -9.82 29.79 -1.88
CA LYS A 65 -10.15 28.52 -2.56
C LYS A 65 -8.91 27.83 -3.11
N VAL A 66 -7.99 28.59 -3.73
CA VAL A 66 -6.74 28.05 -4.27
C VAL A 66 -5.86 27.49 -3.14
N ILE A 67 -5.68 28.24 -2.05
CA ILE A 67 -4.89 27.77 -0.91
C ILE A 67 -5.50 26.51 -0.28
N ALA A 68 -6.82 26.50 -0.07
CA ALA A 68 -7.52 25.35 0.49
C ALA A 68 -7.39 24.10 -0.41
N THR A 69 -7.49 24.29 -1.73
CA THR A 69 -7.29 23.22 -2.72
C THR A 69 -5.86 22.67 -2.66
N VAL A 70 -4.85 23.54 -2.55
CA VAL A 70 -3.44 23.11 -2.43
C VAL A 70 -3.19 22.38 -1.11
N MET A 71 -3.74 22.89 0.00
CA MET A 71 -3.60 22.27 1.32
C MET A 71 -4.18 20.85 1.40
N VAL A 72 -5.26 20.59 0.67
CA VAL A 72 -5.86 19.24 0.59
C VAL A 72 -5.18 18.40 -0.48
N GLY A 73 -4.87 19.00 -1.63
CA GLY A 73 -4.33 18.30 -2.79
C GLY A 73 -2.92 17.76 -2.58
N VAL A 74 -2.03 18.53 -1.94
CA VAL A 74 -0.63 18.13 -1.74
C VAL A 74 -0.50 16.88 -0.84
N PRO A 75 -1.12 16.82 0.37
CA PRO A 75 -1.07 15.63 1.20
C PRO A 75 -1.69 14.40 0.53
N VAL A 76 -2.82 14.57 -0.16
CA VAL A 76 -3.48 13.48 -0.89
C VAL A 76 -2.58 12.94 -2.00
N TYR A 77 -1.97 13.83 -2.79
CA TYR A 77 -1.04 13.46 -3.85
C TYR A 77 0.17 12.70 -3.30
N LEU A 78 0.76 13.16 -2.18
CA LEU A 78 1.89 12.47 -1.54
C LEU A 78 1.52 11.06 -1.07
N VAL A 79 0.32 10.87 -0.52
CA VAL A 79 -0.18 9.55 -0.10
C VAL A 79 -0.35 8.64 -1.32
N ILE A 80 -0.92 9.15 -2.41
CA ILE A 80 -1.10 8.42 -3.67
C ILE A 80 0.25 7.94 -4.22
N VAL A 81 1.23 8.84 -4.31
CA VAL A 81 2.57 8.51 -4.84
C VAL A 81 3.23 7.45 -3.96
N LYS A 82 3.18 7.61 -2.63
CA LYS A 82 3.75 6.63 -1.70
C LYS A 82 3.10 5.24 -1.79
N ILE A 83 1.78 5.16 -1.98
CA ILE A 83 1.09 3.88 -2.17
C ILE A 83 1.57 3.22 -3.49
N LYS A 84 1.71 4.01 -4.57
CA LYS A 84 2.16 3.51 -5.86
C LYS A 84 3.60 3.00 -5.84
N GLU A 85 4.53 3.76 -5.27
CA GLU A 85 5.94 3.37 -5.13
C GLU A 85 6.07 2.08 -4.31
N ARG A 86 5.35 1.96 -3.20
CA ARG A 86 5.37 0.77 -2.35
C ARG A 86 4.80 -0.46 -3.04
N SER A 87 3.75 -0.29 -3.85
CA SER A 87 3.17 -1.39 -4.63
C SER A 87 4.18 -1.94 -5.64
N GLY A 88 4.94 -1.08 -6.33
CA GLY A 88 5.99 -1.50 -7.28
C GLY A 88 7.16 -2.21 -6.60
N ALA A 89 7.68 -1.64 -5.51
CA ALA A 89 8.76 -2.23 -4.74
C ALA A 89 8.40 -3.60 -4.13
N SER A 90 7.13 -3.82 -3.79
CA SER A 90 6.65 -5.11 -3.28
C SER A 90 6.70 -6.22 -4.34
N VAL A 91 6.47 -5.90 -5.61
CA VAL A 91 6.53 -6.87 -6.71
C VAL A 91 7.98 -7.22 -7.00
N GLY A 92 8.88 -6.22 -7.07
CA GLY A 92 10.31 -6.44 -7.28
C GLY A 92 10.96 -7.28 -6.16
N ASN A 93 10.58 -7.06 -4.90
CA ASN A 93 11.05 -7.89 -3.80
C ASN A 93 10.50 -9.32 -3.87
N ALA A 94 9.25 -9.50 -4.30
CA ALA A 94 8.68 -10.84 -4.48
C ALA A 94 9.39 -11.60 -5.60
N GLU A 95 9.73 -10.93 -6.70
CA GLU A 95 10.52 -11.51 -7.80
C GLU A 95 11.94 -11.89 -7.33
N ALA A 96 12.59 -11.06 -6.51
CA ALA A 96 13.90 -11.36 -5.94
C ALA A 96 13.85 -12.60 -5.02
N VAL A 97 12.81 -12.71 -4.19
CA VAL A 97 12.58 -13.90 -3.35
C VAL A 97 12.35 -15.15 -4.21
N GLU A 98 11.53 -15.07 -5.25
CA GLU A 98 11.31 -16.18 -6.18
C GLU A 98 12.60 -16.61 -6.88
N ARG A 99 13.46 -15.66 -7.27
CA ARG A 99 14.78 -15.98 -7.82
C ARG A 99 15.66 -16.71 -6.82
N ILE A 100 15.70 -16.25 -5.57
CA ILE A 100 16.47 -16.93 -4.50
C ILE A 100 15.91 -18.35 -4.27
N GLN A 101 14.59 -18.51 -4.25
CA GLN A 101 13.95 -19.81 -4.07
C GLN A 101 14.23 -20.76 -5.25
N SER A 102 14.24 -20.24 -6.48
CA SER A 102 14.63 -20.98 -7.68
C SER A 102 16.10 -21.39 -7.66
N LEU A 103 17.01 -20.50 -7.23
CA LEU A 103 18.44 -20.80 -7.10
C LEU A 103 18.72 -21.87 -6.03
N LEU A 104 17.91 -21.90 -4.97
CA LEU A 104 17.95 -22.92 -3.92
C LEU A 104 17.23 -24.23 -4.29
N HIS A 105 16.74 -24.34 -5.53
CA HIS A 105 16.02 -25.50 -6.06
C HIS A 105 14.83 -25.94 -5.18
N LEU A 106 14.21 -25.00 -4.46
CA LEU A 106 13.19 -25.28 -3.44
C LEU A 106 11.89 -25.88 -3.97
N PHE A 107 11.67 -25.83 -5.28
CA PHE A 107 10.52 -26.39 -5.99
C PHE A 107 10.90 -27.60 -6.88
N ASP A 108 12.16 -28.02 -6.82
CA ASP A 108 12.68 -29.13 -7.63
C ASP A 108 12.69 -30.41 -6.80
N ASP A 109 11.75 -31.30 -7.10
CA ASP A 109 11.60 -32.59 -6.41
C ASP A 109 12.85 -33.47 -6.59
N SER A 110 13.62 -33.26 -7.65
CA SER A 110 14.83 -34.05 -7.94
C SER A 110 16.03 -33.66 -7.07
N TYR A 111 16.04 -32.45 -6.50
CA TYR A 111 17.17 -31.91 -5.74
C TYR A 111 17.19 -32.42 -4.28
N TYR A 112 16.04 -32.74 -3.71
CA TYR A 112 15.89 -33.19 -2.31
C TYR A 112 15.55 -34.69 -2.17
N GLY A 113 15.52 -35.44 -3.28
CA GLY A 113 15.51 -36.92 -3.30
C GLY A 113 14.21 -37.62 -2.87
N THR A 114 13.34 -36.99 -2.08
CA THR A 114 12.04 -37.57 -1.65
C THR A 114 10.86 -36.70 -2.04
N HIS A 115 10.83 -35.42 -1.65
CA HIS A 115 9.89 -34.41 -2.14
C HIS A 115 10.51 -33.01 -1.94
N SER A 116 10.22 -32.07 -2.83
CA SER A 116 10.67 -30.69 -2.62
C SER A 116 9.96 -30.05 -1.42
N PRO A 117 10.62 -29.11 -0.71
CA PRO A 117 10.03 -28.43 0.43
C PRO A 117 8.76 -27.62 0.10
N TYR A 118 8.59 -27.24 -1.17
CA TYR A 118 7.44 -26.49 -1.64
C TYR A 118 6.84 -27.11 -2.89
N PRO A 119 5.50 -27.19 -2.98
CA PRO A 119 4.86 -27.75 -4.17
C PRO A 119 5.18 -26.91 -5.40
N GLN A 120 5.50 -27.60 -6.50
CA GLN A 120 6.01 -27.00 -7.73
C GLN A 120 5.03 -25.99 -8.36
N GLU A 121 3.73 -26.18 -8.11
CA GLU A 121 2.64 -25.27 -8.48
C GLU A 121 2.76 -23.87 -7.86
N TRP A 122 3.49 -23.70 -6.75
CA TRP A 122 3.69 -22.40 -6.11
C TRP A 122 4.81 -21.58 -6.75
N ALA A 123 5.62 -22.19 -7.62
CA ALA A 123 6.68 -21.49 -8.33
C ALA A 123 6.10 -20.35 -9.21
N GLY A 124 6.60 -19.14 -9.01
CA GLY A 124 6.14 -17.96 -9.76
C GLY A 124 4.75 -17.44 -9.36
N GLN A 125 4.12 -18.00 -8.32
CA GLN A 125 2.82 -17.52 -7.82
C GLN A 125 2.95 -16.35 -6.82
N LEU A 126 4.10 -16.19 -6.16
CA LEU A 126 4.32 -15.16 -5.14
C LEU A 126 4.29 -13.76 -5.78
N ALA A 127 5.04 -13.55 -6.86
CA ALA A 127 5.05 -12.29 -7.60
C ALA A 127 3.71 -12.03 -8.30
N LYS A 128 3.12 -13.07 -8.91
CA LYS A 128 1.80 -12.98 -9.58
C LYS A 128 0.67 -12.64 -8.60
N GLY A 129 0.67 -13.23 -7.41
CA GLY A 129 -0.31 -12.95 -6.35
C GLY A 129 -0.22 -11.50 -5.86
N ARG A 130 1.01 -10.96 -5.75
CA ARG A 130 1.25 -9.55 -5.41
C ARG A 130 0.77 -8.58 -6.47
N LEU A 131 1.03 -8.88 -7.74
CA LEU A 131 0.54 -8.10 -8.89
C LEU A 131 -0.99 -8.02 -8.94
N LYS A 132 -1.69 -9.10 -8.53
CA LYS A 132 -3.16 -9.18 -8.52
C LYS A 132 -3.81 -8.53 -7.29
N ARG A 133 -3.06 -8.01 -6.32
CA ARG A 133 -3.63 -7.43 -5.09
C ARG A 133 -4.42 -6.15 -5.43
N LYS A 134 -5.75 -6.20 -5.30
CA LYS A 134 -6.66 -5.07 -5.60
C LYS A 134 -6.73 -4.02 -4.49
N SER A 135 -6.27 -4.33 -3.28
CA SER A 135 -6.38 -3.43 -2.11
C SER A 135 -5.73 -2.06 -2.27
N PRO A 136 -4.56 -1.88 -2.93
CA PRO A 136 -3.97 -0.55 -3.11
C PRO A 136 -4.78 0.31 -4.08
N ILE A 137 -5.34 -0.32 -5.12
CA ILE A 137 -6.16 0.33 -6.15
C ILE A 137 -7.48 0.81 -5.55
N GLN A 138 -8.14 -0.04 -4.76
CA GLN A 138 -9.39 0.34 -4.08
C GLN A 138 -9.18 1.52 -3.13
N LYS A 139 -8.12 1.49 -2.30
CA LYS A 139 -7.77 2.61 -1.41
C LYS A 139 -7.49 3.89 -2.19
N PHE A 140 -6.80 3.80 -3.32
CA PHE A 140 -6.54 4.93 -4.22
C PHE A 140 -7.83 5.55 -4.77
N VAL A 141 -8.75 4.73 -5.28
CA VAL A 141 -10.04 5.21 -5.83
C VAL A 141 -10.85 5.92 -4.75
N ILE A 142 -10.91 5.36 -3.54
CA ILE A 142 -11.65 5.94 -2.41
C ILE A 142 -11.06 7.29 -2.01
N ILE A 143 -9.73 7.39 -1.84
CA ILE A 143 -9.05 8.65 -1.50
C ILE A 143 -9.27 9.68 -2.61
N GLY A 144 -9.14 9.28 -3.88
CA GLY A 144 -9.34 10.18 -5.02
C GLY A 144 -10.77 10.73 -5.08
N LEU A 145 -11.77 9.89 -4.84
CA LEU A 145 -13.17 10.30 -4.81
C LEU A 145 -13.47 11.26 -3.66
N MET A 146 -12.95 10.99 -2.45
CA MET A 146 -13.10 11.91 -1.33
C MET A 146 -12.40 13.24 -1.57
N ALA A 147 -11.19 13.23 -2.12
CA ALA A 147 -10.48 14.46 -2.48
C ALA A 147 -11.27 15.28 -3.51
N PHE A 148 -11.85 14.62 -4.52
CA PHE A 148 -12.73 15.29 -5.49
C PHE A 148 -13.93 15.93 -4.80
N CYS A 149 -14.63 15.22 -3.91
CA CYS A 149 -15.77 15.78 -3.15
C CYS A 149 -15.37 17.00 -2.30
N VAL A 150 -14.22 16.95 -1.63
CA VAL A 150 -13.71 18.08 -0.83
C VAL A 150 -13.37 19.27 -1.72
N ILE A 151 -12.69 19.05 -2.84
CA ILE A 151 -12.36 20.14 -3.77
C ILE A 151 -13.64 20.73 -4.37
N SER A 152 -14.57 19.91 -4.85
CA SER A 152 -15.84 20.39 -5.39
C SER A 152 -16.63 21.22 -4.37
N THR A 153 -16.59 20.84 -3.08
CA THR A 153 -17.25 21.64 -2.02
C THR A 153 -16.51 22.94 -1.70
N ILE A 154 -15.18 22.97 -1.73
CA ILE A 154 -14.42 24.25 -1.65
C ILE A 154 -14.88 25.20 -2.74
N TRP A 155 -15.06 24.72 -3.98
CA TRP A 155 -15.42 25.57 -5.11
C TRP A 155 -16.89 25.97 -5.14
N ALA A 156 -17.78 25.09 -4.66
CA ALA A 156 -19.22 25.33 -4.65
C ALA A 156 -19.68 26.23 -3.48
N ILE A 157 -18.98 26.17 -2.35
CA ILE A 157 -19.47 26.73 -1.07
C ILE A 157 -18.63 27.92 -0.58
N LEU A 158 -17.30 27.81 -0.62
CA LEU A 158 -16.40 28.93 -0.32
C LEU A 158 -16.36 29.89 -1.52
#